data_AF-A0A7V4CJ32-F1
#
_entry.id   AF-A0A7V4CJ32-F1
#
_cell.length_a   1.000
_cell.length_b   1.000
_cell.length_c   1.000
_cell.angle_alpha   90.00
_cell.angle_beta   90.00
_cell.angle_gamma   90.00
#
_symmetry.space_group_name_H-M   'P 1'
#
loop_
_entity.id
_entity.type
_entity.pdbx_description
1 polymer ?
#
loop_
_entity_poly.entity_id
_entity_poly.type
_entity_poly.pdbx_seq_one_letter_code
_entity_poly.pdbx_strand_id
1 'polypeptide(L)'
;MKEKEGEIKKYQDELNELIDYINDFFNFLPIPVCDLSSTFYIIQINKAFEKLTGFDALDITGSSIEEIFSEKEKIKNIISLLQKNHELQNQELILVKKNGEEIIVNTFWAARIKNEKVAGFFLAFIDVTPLKKIQQEMEEKIRLSTQDLKEKIKELEEFHKIAIGRELKMIELKEEIKKLKEELERLKKKT
;
A
#
# COMPACT_ATOMS: atom_id res chain seq x y z
N MET A 1 53.15 -28.23 12.28
CA MET A 1 52.02 -29.01 11.73
C MET A 1 50.81 -28.95 12.64
N LYS A 2 50.92 -29.36 13.92
CA LYS A 2 49.81 -29.27 14.89
C LYS A 2 49.24 -27.86 15.14
N GLU A 3 50.07 -26.81 15.14
CA GLU A 3 49.57 -25.41 15.25
C GLU A 3 48.74 -24.99 14.03
N LYS A 4 49.21 -25.28 12.81
CA LYS A 4 48.46 -25.00 11.58
C LYS A 4 47.16 -25.80 11.48
N GLU A 5 47.14 -27.04 11.97
CA GLU A 5 45.91 -27.85 12.06
C GLU A 5 44.92 -27.27 13.07
N GLY A 6 45.41 -26.74 14.20
CA GLY A 6 44.59 -26.03 15.18
C GLY A 6 44.02 -24.70 14.66
N GLU A 7 44.82 -23.93 13.92
CA GLU A 7 44.38 -22.69 13.27
C GLU A 7 43.34 -22.96 12.17
N ILE A 8 43.57 -23.94 11.30
CA ILE A 8 42.61 -24.33 10.24
C ILE A 8 41.28 -24.75 10.87
N LYS A 9 41.32 -25.57 11.93
CA LYS A 9 40.10 -26.00 12.62
C LYS A 9 39.35 -24.83 13.24
N LYS A 10 40.06 -23.91 13.88
CA LYS A 10 39.48 -22.69 14.44
C LYS A 10 38.80 -21.84 13.36
N TYR A 11 39.44 -21.63 12.20
CA TYR A 11 38.84 -20.88 11.10
C TYR A 11 37.63 -21.58 10.48
N GLN A 12 37.61 -22.92 10.45
CA GLN A 12 36.45 -23.68 10.01
C GLN A 12 35.27 -23.52 10.97
N ASP A 13 35.53 -23.56 12.27
CA ASP A 13 34.49 -23.38 13.29
C ASP A 13 33.92 -21.96 13.25
N GLU A 14 34.77 -20.92 13.16
CA GLU A 14 34.35 -19.51 13.00
C GLU A 14 33.52 -19.31 11.72
N LEU A 15 33.88 -19.98 10.61
CA LEU A 15 33.12 -19.90 9.36
C LEU A 15 31.73 -20.54 9.49
N ASN A 16 31.64 -21.69 10.17
CA ASN A 16 30.37 -22.36 10.40
C ASN A 16 29.44 -21.52 11.28
N GLU A 17 29.96 -20.93 12.37
CA GLU A 17 29.18 -20.03 13.23
C GLU A 17 28.63 -18.82 12.46
N LEU A 18 29.44 -18.26 11.55
CA LEU A 18 28.99 -17.15 10.69
C LEU A 18 27.91 -17.58 9.70
N ILE A 19 28.02 -18.77 9.10
CA ILE A 19 27.02 -19.30 8.18
C ILE A 19 25.68 -19.50 8.91
N ASP A 20 25.72 -20.09 10.10
CA ASP A 20 24.54 -20.30 10.93
C ASP A 20 23.88 -18.96 11.30
N TYR A 21 24.68 -17.98 11.74
CA TYR A 21 24.18 -16.63 12.03
C TYR A 21 23.50 -15.97 10.81
N ILE A 22 24.10 -16.06 9.61
CA ILE A 22 23.51 -15.47 8.39
C ILE A 22 22.20 -16.18 8.03
N ASN A 23 22.15 -17.51 8.14
CA ASN A 23 20.95 -18.28 7.87
C ASN A 23 19.82 -17.96 8.86
N ASP A 24 20.16 -17.82 10.14
CA ASP A 24 19.22 -17.41 11.18
C ASP A 24 18.71 -15.99 10.92
N PHE A 25 19.59 -15.05 10.58
CA PHE A 25 19.21 -13.69 10.22
C PHE A 25 18.28 -13.66 9.01
N PHE A 26 18.64 -14.37 7.93
CA PHE A 26 17.84 -14.45 6.71
C PHE A 26 16.43 -14.98 6.96
N ASN A 27 16.30 -16.00 7.82
CA ASN A 27 15.03 -16.60 8.22
C ASN A 27 14.27 -15.82 9.30
N PHE A 28 14.96 -14.99 10.08
CA PHE A 28 14.37 -14.09 11.06
C PHE A 28 13.63 -12.92 10.41
N LEU A 29 14.08 -12.47 9.22
CA LEU A 29 13.48 -11.34 8.53
C LEU A 29 11.96 -11.52 8.35
N PRO A 30 11.13 -10.55 8.80
CA PRO A 30 9.68 -10.64 8.70
C PRO A 30 9.14 -10.34 7.30
N ILE A 31 10.03 -10.01 6.36
CA ILE A 31 9.72 -9.74 4.97
C ILE A 31 10.12 -10.96 4.11
N PRO A 32 9.27 -11.39 3.16
CA PRO A 32 9.65 -12.34 2.13
C PRO A 32 10.90 -11.88 1.40
N VAL A 33 11.95 -12.71 1.43
CA VAL A 33 13.18 -12.49 0.68
C VAL A 33 13.57 -13.78 -0.02
N CYS A 34 14.00 -13.67 -1.28
CA CYS A 34 14.63 -14.74 -2.00
C CYS A 34 15.96 -14.28 -2.60
N ASP A 35 16.90 -15.21 -2.64
CA ASP A 35 18.17 -15.08 -3.33
C ASP A 35 18.06 -15.66 -4.75
N LEU A 36 18.55 -14.91 -5.73
CA LEU A 36 18.50 -15.24 -7.14
C LEU A 36 19.91 -15.36 -7.73
N SER A 37 20.03 -16.24 -8.72
CA SER A 37 21.21 -16.33 -9.59
C SER A 37 21.31 -15.12 -10.52
N SER A 38 22.45 -14.98 -11.20
CA SER A 38 22.64 -13.96 -12.27
C SER A 38 21.68 -14.14 -13.46
N THR A 39 21.04 -15.30 -13.57
CA THR A 39 20.03 -15.66 -14.58
C THR A 39 18.61 -15.71 -14.02
N PHE A 40 18.37 -15.13 -12.83
CA PHE A 40 17.05 -15.00 -12.19
C PHE A 40 16.36 -16.32 -11.81
N TYR A 41 17.16 -17.36 -11.53
CA TYR A 41 16.66 -18.58 -10.90
C TYR A 41 16.77 -18.49 -9.39
N ILE A 42 15.79 -19.03 -8.69
CA ILE A 42 15.72 -18.98 -7.22
C ILE A 42 16.78 -19.94 -6.65
N ILE A 43 17.69 -19.40 -5.84
CA ILE A 43 18.72 -20.17 -5.13
C ILE A 43 18.23 -20.52 -3.73
N GLN A 44 17.58 -19.57 -3.06
CA GLN A 44 17.12 -19.73 -1.68
C GLN A 44 15.94 -18.81 -1.40
N ILE A 45 15.08 -19.22 -0.47
CA ILE A 45 13.98 -18.41 0.06
C ILE A 45 14.03 -18.43 1.59
N ASN A 46 13.50 -17.39 2.23
CA ASN A 46 13.39 -17.35 3.68
C ASN A 46 12.01 -17.87 4.18
N LYS A 47 11.90 -18.12 5.49
CA LYS A 47 10.63 -18.54 6.11
C LYS A 47 9.46 -17.59 5.88
N ALA A 48 9.70 -16.29 5.74
CA ALA A 48 8.63 -15.33 5.45
C ALA A 48 8.07 -15.49 4.03
N PHE A 49 8.93 -15.80 3.06
CA PHE A 49 8.54 -16.14 1.70
C PHE A 49 7.67 -17.39 1.67
N GLU A 50 8.07 -18.45 2.37
CA GLU A 50 7.30 -19.70 2.45
C GLU A 50 5.89 -19.45 3.01
N LYS A 51 5.81 -18.70 4.12
CA LYS A 51 4.53 -18.37 4.77
C LYS A 51 3.58 -17.56 3.88
N LEU A 52 4.11 -16.60 3.12
CA LEU A 52 3.26 -15.73 2.30
C LEU A 52 2.85 -16.40 0.98
N THR A 53 3.77 -17.10 0.33
CA THR A 53 3.56 -17.65 -1.01
C THR A 53 3.03 -19.09 -1.00
N GLY A 54 3.29 -19.83 0.08
CA GLY A 54 2.95 -21.25 0.23
C GLY A 54 3.92 -22.19 -0.51
N PHE A 55 4.97 -21.69 -1.15
CA PHE A 55 6.01 -22.52 -1.73
C PHE A 55 7.06 -22.88 -0.69
N ASP A 56 7.41 -24.15 -0.60
CA ASP A 56 8.53 -24.63 0.22
C ASP A 56 9.83 -24.53 -0.58
N ALA A 57 10.97 -24.39 0.11
CA ALA A 57 12.27 -24.25 -0.55
C ALA A 57 12.57 -25.37 -1.56
N LEU A 58 12.13 -26.60 -1.28
CA LEU A 58 12.34 -27.77 -2.16
C LEU A 58 11.55 -27.68 -3.48
N ASP A 59 10.41 -26.99 -3.49
CA ASP A 59 9.54 -26.92 -4.67
C ASP A 59 9.99 -25.85 -5.67
N ILE A 60 10.57 -24.76 -5.16
CA ILE A 60 10.80 -23.54 -5.94
C ILE A 60 12.27 -23.26 -6.22
N THR A 61 13.19 -23.88 -5.47
CA THR A 61 14.62 -23.73 -5.74
C THR A 61 14.97 -24.27 -7.12
N GLY A 62 15.65 -23.46 -7.92
CA GLY A 62 15.99 -23.77 -9.31
C GLY A 62 14.92 -23.39 -10.33
N SER A 63 13.74 -22.93 -9.91
CA SER A 63 12.71 -22.38 -10.81
C SER A 63 13.01 -20.93 -11.17
N SER A 64 12.50 -20.48 -12.32
CA SER A 64 12.62 -19.08 -12.74
C SER A 64 11.71 -18.20 -11.86
N ILE A 65 12.23 -17.04 -11.42
CA ILE A 65 11.42 -16.08 -10.66
C ILE A 65 10.22 -15.55 -11.45
N GLU A 66 10.25 -15.62 -12.78
CA GLU A 66 9.13 -15.24 -13.64
C GLU A 66 7.89 -16.12 -13.46
N GLU A 67 8.03 -17.33 -12.90
CA GLU A 67 6.92 -18.28 -12.76
C GLU A 67 5.96 -17.91 -11.62
N ILE A 68 6.42 -17.16 -10.62
CA ILE A 68 5.59 -16.74 -9.49
C ILE A 68 4.86 -15.41 -9.73
N PHE A 69 5.01 -14.81 -10.91
CA PHE A 69 4.36 -13.54 -11.26
C PHE A 69 3.48 -13.71 -12.51
N SER A 70 2.27 -13.14 -12.48
CA SER A 70 1.37 -13.17 -13.64
C SER A 70 1.88 -12.28 -14.79
N GLU A 71 2.59 -11.21 -14.47
CA GLU A 71 2.97 -10.14 -15.41
C GLU A 71 4.34 -10.36 -16.06
N LYS A 72 4.49 -11.42 -16.85
CA LYS A 72 5.78 -11.84 -17.45
C LYS A 72 6.51 -10.75 -18.24
N GLU A 73 5.77 -9.91 -18.98
CA GLU A 73 6.36 -8.81 -19.74
C GLU A 73 6.97 -7.72 -18.85
N LYS A 74 6.33 -7.41 -17.72
CA LYS A 74 6.87 -6.46 -16.74
C LYS A 74 8.15 -6.99 -16.11
N ILE A 75 8.20 -8.28 -15.78
CA ILE A 75 9.41 -8.90 -15.23
C ILE A 75 10.58 -8.79 -16.23
N LYS A 76 10.35 -9.06 -17.52
CA LYS A 76 11.39 -8.89 -18.54
C LYS A 76 11.93 -7.45 -18.60
N ASN A 77 11.04 -6.46 -18.49
CA ASN A 77 11.44 -5.06 -18.43
C ASN A 77 12.26 -4.77 -17.15
N ILE A 78 11.83 -5.28 -16.00
CA ILE A 78 12.55 -5.15 -14.72
C ILE A 78 13.95 -5.77 -14.82
N ILE A 79 14.08 -6.97 -15.37
CA ILE A 79 15.36 -7.65 -15.61
C ILE A 79 16.30 -6.77 -16.44
N SER A 80 15.78 -6.17 -17.52
CA SER A 80 16.57 -5.28 -18.39
C SER A 80 17.04 -4.00 -17.69
N LEU A 81 16.24 -3.48 -16.75
CA LEU A 81 16.57 -2.31 -15.95
C LEU A 81 17.57 -2.64 -14.85
N LEU A 82 17.45 -3.80 -14.22
CA LEU A 82 18.35 -4.27 -13.17
C LEU A 82 19.77 -4.49 -13.67
N GLN A 83 19.93 -4.92 -14.92
CA GLN A 83 21.24 -5.04 -15.57
C GLN A 83 21.94 -3.68 -15.74
N LYS A 84 21.21 -2.56 -15.74
CA LYS A 84 21.76 -1.21 -15.91
C LYS A 84 21.92 -0.46 -14.59
N ASN A 85 20.91 -0.54 -13.73
CA ASN A 85 20.80 0.29 -12.53
C ASN A 85 21.24 -0.44 -11.25
N HIS A 86 21.49 -1.75 -11.32
CA HIS A 86 21.84 -2.64 -10.19
C HIS A 86 20.81 -2.71 -9.04
N GLU A 87 19.87 -1.79 -8.95
CA GLU A 87 18.77 -1.81 -8.00
C GLU A 87 17.48 -1.31 -8.65
N LEU A 88 16.36 -1.79 -8.15
CA LEU A 88 15.04 -1.32 -8.54
C LEU A 88 14.08 -1.48 -7.37
N GLN A 89 13.34 -0.43 -7.06
CA GLN A 89 12.39 -0.42 -5.95
C GLN A 89 11.01 0.00 -6.44
N ASN A 90 10.02 -0.24 -5.59
CA ASN A 90 8.66 0.23 -5.77
C ASN A 90 7.99 -0.26 -7.05
N GLN A 91 8.25 -1.51 -7.46
CA GLN A 91 7.58 -2.12 -8.60
C GLN A 91 6.41 -2.97 -8.11
N GLU A 92 5.20 -2.52 -8.42
CA GLU A 92 3.98 -3.28 -8.16
C GLU A 92 3.81 -4.39 -9.18
N LEU A 93 3.67 -5.62 -8.66
CA LEU A 93 3.50 -6.83 -9.45
C LEU A 93 2.40 -7.71 -8.85
N ILE A 94 1.78 -8.52 -9.69
CA ILE A 94 0.84 -9.57 -9.27
C ILE A 94 1.61 -10.86 -9.02
N LEU A 95 1.70 -11.27 -7.76
CA LEU A 95 2.29 -12.53 -7.33
C LEU A 95 1.22 -13.61 -7.24
N VAL A 96 1.52 -14.79 -7.78
CA VAL A 96 0.67 -15.98 -7.74
C VAL A 96 1.20 -16.92 -6.67
N LYS A 97 0.40 -17.13 -5.62
CA LYS A 97 0.71 -18.11 -4.57
C LYS A 97 0.56 -19.54 -5.08
N LYS A 98 1.10 -20.53 -4.36
CA LYS A 98 1.01 -21.97 -4.70
C LYS A 98 -0.44 -22.46 -4.81
N ASN A 99 -1.36 -21.87 -4.05
CA ASN A 99 -2.80 -22.19 -4.09
C ASN A 99 -3.55 -21.53 -5.27
N GLY A 100 -2.87 -20.72 -6.11
CA GLY A 100 -3.45 -19.97 -7.21
C GLY A 100 -4.03 -18.61 -6.84
N GLU A 101 -3.97 -18.19 -5.57
CA GLU A 101 -4.39 -16.86 -5.16
C GLU A 101 -3.42 -15.79 -5.68
N GLU A 102 -3.98 -14.74 -6.28
CA GLU A 102 -3.21 -13.58 -6.74
C GLU A 102 -3.22 -12.48 -5.67
N ILE A 103 -2.04 -11.99 -5.31
CA ILE A 103 -1.86 -10.84 -4.43
C ILE A 103 -1.03 -9.76 -5.11
N ILE A 104 -1.32 -8.50 -4.77
CA ILE A 104 -0.53 -7.37 -5.26
C ILE A 104 0.63 -7.18 -4.29
N VAL A 105 1.84 -7.27 -4.82
CA VAL A 105 3.06 -7.08 -4.05
C VAL A 105 3.86 -5.90 -4.58
N ASN A 106 4.48 -5.17 -3.66
CA ASN A 106 5.50 -4.20 -4.00
C ASN A 106 6.89 -4.84 -3.86
N THR A 107 7.69 -4.78 -4.91
CA THR A 107 8.96 -5.51 -5.02
C THR A 107 10.19 -4.61 -4.95
N PHE A 108 11.25 -5.15 -4.32
CA PHE A 108 12.54 -4.51 -4.08
C PHE A 108 13.64 -5.45 -4.56
N TRP A 109 14.46 -4.97 -5.48
CA TRP A 109 15.47 -5.74 -6.19
C TRP A 109 16.83 -5.10 -5.96
N ALA A 110 17.83 -5.90 -5.60
CA ALA A 110 19.19 -5.43 -5.39
C ALA A 110 20.21 -6.43 -5.98
N ALA A 111 21.11 -5.95 -6.82
CA ALA A 111 22.18 -6.76 -7.40
C ALA A 111 23.24 -7.08 -6.35
N ARG A 112 23.73 -8.31 -6.38
CA ARG A 112 24.86 -8.77 -5.58
C ARG A 112 26.09 -8.70 -6.46
N ILE A 113 27.02 -7.82 -6.12
CA ILE A 113 28.25 -7.64 -6.89
C ILE A 113 29.40 -8.36 -6.18
N LYS A 114 30.08 -9.24 -6.89
CA LYS A 114 31.30 -9.91 -6.43
C LYS A 114 32.38 -9.73 -7.48
N ASN A 115 33.53 -9.17 -7.09
CA ASN A 115 34.65 -8.87 -7.98
C ASN A 115 34.21 -8.07 -9.24
N GLU A 116 33.47 -6.97 -9.03
CA GLU A 116 32.95 -6.09 -10.10
C GLU A 116 31.98 -6.74 -11.10
N LYS A 117 31.51 -7.96 -10.81
CA LYS A 117 30.52 -8.67 -11.63
C LYS A 117 29.25 -8.95 -10.83
N VAL A 118 28.12 -8.91 -11.51
CA VAL A 118 26.84 -9.32 -10.93
C VAL A 118 26.85 -10.83 -10.69
N ALA A 119 26.90 -11.23 -9.42
CA ALA A 119 26.85 -12.61 -8.98
C ALA A 119 25.39 -13.12 -8.88
N GLY A 120 24.43 -12.23 -8.68
CA GLY A 120 23.01 -12.55 -8.57
C GLY A 120 22.20 -11.37 -8.08
N PHE A 121 20.99 -11.62 -7.59
CA PHE A 121 20.08 -10.57 -7.10
C PHE A 121 19.37 -11.02 -5.83
N PHE A 122 19.14 -10.09 -4.92
CA PHE A 122 18.13 -10.25 -3.88
C PHE A 122 16.82 -9.67 -4.37
N LEU A 123 15.74 -10.38 -4.10
CA LEU A 123 14.38 -9.89 -4.26
C LEU A 123 13.68 -9.97 -2.91
N ALA A 124 13.11 -8.86 -2.48
CA ALA A 124 12.18 -8.81 -1.37
C ALA A 124 10.85 -8.24 -1.85
N PHE A 125 9.75 -8.60 -1.18
CA PHE A 125 8.45 -8.05 -1.53
C PHE A 125 7.50 -7.95 -0.35
N ILE A 126 6.59 -6.98 -0.44
CA ILE A 126 5.60 -6.68 0.59
C ILE A 126 4.21 -6.83 -0.03
N ASP A 127 3.33 -7.60 0.62
CA ASP A 127 1.91 -7.66 0.25
C ASP A 127 1.23 -6.32 0.55
N VAL A 128 0.82 -5.63 -0.51
CA VAL A 128 0.10 -4.35 -0.42
C VAL A 128 -1.40 -4.50 -0.66
N THR A 129 -1.88 -5.74 -0.85
CA THR A 129 -3.31 -6.03 -1.04
C THR A 129 -4.16 -5.54 0.13
N PRO A 130 -3.80 -5.80 1.42
CA PRO A 130 -4.59 -5.32 2.55
C PRO A 130 -4.63 -3.78 2.61
N LEU A 131 -3.49 -3.13 2.35
CA LEU A 131 -3.39 -1.67 2.35
C LEU A 131 -4.27 -1.06 1.25
N LYS A 132 -4.25 -1.63 0.04
CA LYS A 132 -5.09 -1.15 -1.08
C LYS A 132 -6.57 -1.33 -0.80
N LYS A 133 -6.99 -2.45 -0.21
CA LYS A 133 -8.41 -2.66 0.18
C LYS A 133 -8.88 -1.61 1.17
N ILE A 134 -8.09 -1.35 2.22
CA ILE A 134 -8.38 -0.30 3.22
C ILE A 134 -8.45 1.08 2.55
N GLN A 135 -7.51 1.38 1.65
CA GLN A 135 -7.51 2.65 0.93
C GLN A 135 -8.78 2.81 0.09
N GLN A 136 -9.20 1.78 -0.65
CA GLN A 136 -10.41 1.81 -1.46
C GLN A 136 -11.68 1.99 -0.62
N GLU A 137 -11.80 1.25 0.49
CA GLU A 137 -12.93 1.40 1.43
C GLU A 137 -13.00 2.83 2.01
N MET A 138 -11.84 3.41 2.31
CA MET A 138 -11.75 4.77 2.84
C MET A 138 -12.12 5.82 1.78
N GLU A 139 -11.66 5.66 0.54
CA GLU A 139 -12.03 6.52 -0.59
C GLU A 139 -13.53 6.47 -0.86
N GLU A 140 -14.15 5.30 -0.81
CA GLU A 140 -15.60 5.15 -0.97
C GLU A 140 -16.38 5.83 0.16
N LYS A 141 -15.94 5.65 1.41
CA LYS A 141 -16.56 6.30 2.57
C LYS A 141 -16.48 7.83 2.49
N ILE A 142 -15.33 8.36 2.04
CA ILE A 142 -15.15 9.81 1.83
C ILE A 142 -16.09 10.29 0.73
N ARG A 143 -16.20 9.57 -0.39
CA ARG A 143 -17.11 9.90 -1.49
C ARG A 143 -18.56 9.98 -1.02
N LEU A 144 -19.04 8.97 -0.30
CA LEU A 144 -20.41 8.92 0.22
C LEU A 144 -20.68 10.06 1.22
N SER A 145 -19.76 10.29 2.17
CA SER A 145 -19.90 11.37 3.15
C SER A 145 -19.88 12.75 2.51
N THR A 146 -19.09 12.93 1.45
CA THR A 146 -19.03 14.18 0.69
C THR A 146 -20.35 14.44 -0.04
N GLN A 147 -21.00 13.38 -0.54
CA GLN A 147 -22.31 13.50 -1.18
C GLN A 147 -23.41 13.85 -0.17
N ASP A 148 -23.49 13.15 0.97
CA ASP A 148 -24.44 13.46 2.05
C ASP A 148 -24.28 14.92 2.53
N LEU A 149 -23.04 15.38 2.69
CA LEU A 149 -22.76 16.75 3.11
C LEU A 149 -23.24 17.78 2.08
N LYS A 150 -23.08 17.50 0.77
CA LYS A 150 -23.59 18.39 -0.29
C LYS A 150 -25.11 18.47 -0.28
N GLU A 151 -25.79 17.35 -0.07
CA GLU A 151 -27.26 17.32 0.02
C GLU A 151 -27.75 18.13 1.22
N LYS A 152 -27.13 17.96 2.40
CA LYS A 152 -27.46 18.74 3.61
C LYS A 152 -27.18 20.23 3.47
N ILE A 153 -26.09 20.60 2.80
CA ILE A 153 -25.80 22.02 2.49
C ILE A 153 -26.91 22.60 1.63
N LYS A 154 -27.33 21.89 0.58
CA LYS A 154 -28.41 22.33 -0.31
C LYS A 154 -29.74 22.49 0.44
N GLU A 155 -30.11 21.53 1.27
CA GLU A 155 -31.32 21.63 2.11
C GLU A 155 -31.26 22.83 3.05
N LEU A 156 -30.10 23.08 3.67
CA LEU A 156 -29.90 24.22 4.55
C LEU A 156 -29.99 25.55 3.82
N GLU A 157 -29.44 25.65 2.60
CA GLU A 157 -29.55 26.82 1.73
C GLU A 157 -31.02 27.10 1.35
N GLU A 158 -31.78 26.06 1.00
CA GLU A 158 -33.21 26.18 0.70
C GLU A 158 -34.02 26.64 1.93
N PHE A 159 -33.76 26.04 3.10
CA PHE A 159 -34.40 26.45 4.35
C PHE A 159 -34.08 27.90 4.71
N HIS A 160 -32.81 28.32 4.57
CA HIS A 160 -32.38 29.69 4.84
C HIS A 160 -33.09 30.69 3.93
N LYS A 161 -33.23 30.38 2.63
CA LYS A 161 -33.98 31.22 1.68
C LYS A 161 -35.44 31.37 2.08
N ILE A 162 -36.09 30.28 2.52
CA ILE A 162 -37.48 30.33 3.01
C ILE A 162 -37.58 31.18 4.29
N ALA A 163 -36.65 31.01 5.22
CA ALA A 163 -36.63 31.74 6.49
C ALA A 163 -36.50 33.26 6.27
N ILE A 164 -35.56 33.71 5.43
CA ILE A 164 -35.42 35.12 5.04
C ILE A 164 -36.74 35.65 4.44
N GLY A 165 -37.37 34.90 3.54
CA GLY A 165 -38.64 35.31 2.93
C GLY A 165 -39.75 35.51 3.98
N ARG A 166 -39.83 34.64 5.00
CA ARG A 166 -40.77 34.79 6.11
C ARG A 166 -40.46 36.02 6.97
N GLU A 167 -39.19 36.28 7.26
CA GLU A 167 -38.79 37.45 8.04
C GLU A 167 -39.12 38.75 7.32
N LEU A 168 -38.83 38.86 6.02
CA LEU A 168 -39.21 40.01 5.20
C LEU A 168 -40.72 40.23 5.23
N LYS A 169 -41.51 39.15 5.07
CA LYS A 169 -42.97 39.26 5.11
C LYS A 169 -43.49 39.70 6.49
N MET A 170 -42.87 39.20 7.56
CA MET A 170 -43.17 39.63 8.94
C MET A 170 -42.89 41.11 9.16
N ILE A 171 -41.83 41.66 8.56
CA ILE A 171 -41.52 43.09 8.62
C ILE A 171 -42.61 43.89 7.90
N GLU A 172 -42.96 43.53 6.66
CA GLU A 172 -44.03 44.19 5.90
C GLU A 172 -45.37 44.19 6.66
N LEU A 173 -45.79 43.03 7.17
CA LEU A 173 -47.05 42.89 7.91
C LEU A 173 -47.05 43.72 9.19
N LYS A 174 -45.91 43.84 9.88
CA LYS A 174 -45.80 44.70 11.07
C LYS A 174 -45.96 46.18 10.72
N GLU A 175 -45.39 46.63 9.59
CA GLU A 175 -45.58 48.01 9.12
C GLU A 175 -47.03 48.29 8.73
N GLU A 176 -47.68 47.35 8.05
CA GLU A 176 -49.07 47.47 7.61
C GLU A 176 -50.04 47.50 8.81
N ILE A 177 -49.84 46.61 9.79
CA ILE A 177 -50.57 46.63 11.07
C ILE A 177 -50.39 47.97 11.80
N LYS A 178 -49.18 48.55 11.77
CA LYS A 178 -48.92 49.86 12.40
C LYS A 178 -49.75 50.96 11.73
N LYS A 179 -49.74 51.05 10.40
CA LYS A 179 -50.52 52.03 9.62
C LYS A 179 -52.03 51.88 9.87
N LEU A 180 -52.55 50.65 9.81
CA LEU A 180 -53.96 50.37 10.06
C LEU A 180 -54.39 50.74 11.49
N LYS A 181 -53.53 50.50 12.49
CA LYS A 181 -53.79 50.94 13.88
C LYS A 181 -53.89 52.46 14.00
N GLU A 182 -52.99 53.20 13.35
CA GLU A 182 -53.01 54.66 13.34
C GLU A 182 -54.28 55.23 12.66
N GLU A 183 -54.73 54.63 11.55
CA GLU A 183 -55.99 54.99 10.91
C GLU A 183 -57.21 54.69 11.79
N LEU A 184 -57.23 53.54 12.45
CA LEU A 184 -58.34 53.12 13.31
C LEU A 184 -58.46 54.03 14.55
N GLU A 185 -57.35 54.49 15.12
CA GLU A 185 -57.38 55.53 16.16
C GLU A 185 -57.92 56.87 15.65
N ARG A 186 -57.54 57.29 14.43
CA ARG A 186 -58.06 58.52 13.82
C ARG A 186 -59.56 58.45 13.58
N LEU A 187 -60.09 57.31 13.13
CA LEU A 187 -61.52 57.09 12.92
C LEU A 187 -62.28 57.08 14.24
N LYS A 188 -61.74 56.42 15.28
CA LYS A 188 -62.34 56.43 16.63
C LYS A 188 -62.39 57.82 17.27
N LYS A 189 -61.42 58.71 16.99
CA LYS A 189 -61.44 60.11 17.46
C LYS A 189 -62.44 61.01 16.71
N LYS A 190 -62.97 60.56 15.57
CA LYS A 190 -63.96 61.29 14.75
C LYS A 190 -65.41 60.88 15.02
N THR A 191 -65.62 59.87 15.88
CA THR A 191 -66.95 59.41 16.32
C THR A 191 -67.15 59.80 17.77
#